data_AF-A0A7L2IRH9-F1
#
_entry.id   AF-A0A7L2IRH9-F1
#
_cell.length_a   1.000
_cell.length_b   1.000
_cell.length_c   1.000
_cell.angle_alpha   90.00
_cell.angle_beta   90.00
_cell.angle_gamma   90.00
#
_symmetry.space_group_name_H-M   'P 1'
#
loop_
_entity.id
_entity.type
_entity.pdbx_description
1 polymer ?
#
loop_
_entity_poly.entity_id
_entity_poly.type
_entity_poly.pdbx_seq_one_letter_code
_entity_poly.pdbx_strand_id
1 'polypeptide(L)' 'VIGLFNIISKGCDASCESDYQDFRVGNRNISCCSSDLCNSNAAGNVRSSYGLAAGLAGSVLWTFLHSRL' A
#
# COMPACT_ATOMS: atom_id res chain seq x y z
N VAL A 1 11.99 8.27 -17.99
CA VAL A 1 11.34 7.83 -16.74
C VAL A 1 9.89 7.53 -17.08
N ILE A 2 9.50 6.27 -17.17
CA ILE A 2 8.13 5.82 -17.38
C ILE A 2 7.68 5.28 -16.02
N GLY A 3 6.61 5.82 -15.43
CA GLY A 3 6.07 5.33 -14.15
C GLY A 3 6.39 6.18 -12.91
N LEU A 4 5.96 7.45 -12.89
CA LEU A 4 6.02 8.28 -11.67
C LEU A 4 4.73 8.26 -10.85
N PHE A 5 3.60 7.82 -11.43
CA PHE A 5 2.29 7.87 -10.79
C PHE A 5 1.51 6.58 -11.07
N ASN A 6 1.04 5.94 -10.01
CA ASN A 6 0.06 4.86 -10.09
C ASN A 6 -1.31 5.48 -9.80
N ILE A 7 -2.15 5.63 -10.82
CA ILE A 7 -3.50 6.18 -10.67
C ILE A 7 -4.45 5.01 -10.50
N ILE A 8 -5.16 4.96 -9.37
CA ILE A 8 -6.12 3.90 -9.10
C ILE A 8 -7.53 4.48 -9.10
N SER A 9 -8.34 4.03 -10.06
CA SER A 9 -9.75 4.37 -10.16
C SER A 9 -10.60 3.20 -9.70
N LYS A 10 -11.66 3.48 -8.94
CA LYS A 10 -12.58 2.48 -8.39
C LYS A 10 -14.02 2.90 -8.66
N GLY A 11 -14.84 1.94 -9.06
CA GLY A 11 -16.26 2.15 -9.31
C GLY A 11 -16.99 0.82 -9.37
N CYS A 12 -18.31 0.89 -9.52
CA CYS A 12 -19.16 -0.26 -9.77
C CYS A 12 -19.61 -0.22 -11.23
N ASP A 13 -19.54 -1.36 -11.90
CA ASP A 13 -19.99 -1.51 -13.28
C ASP A 13 -20.69 -2.87 -13.41
N ALA A 14 -21.85 -2.89 -14.07
CA ALA A 14 -22.64 -4.11 -14.28
C ALA A 14 -22.03 -5.05 -15.33
N SER A 15 -21.18 -4.52 -16.21
CA SER A 15 -20.48 -5.23 -17.28
C SER A 15 -18.96 -5.15 -17.10
N CYS A 16 -18.49 -5.14 -15.84
CA CYS A 16 -17.07 -5.13 -15.52
C CYS A 16 -16.38 -6.38 -16.09
N GLU A 17 -15.36 -6.16 -16.93
CA GLU A 17 -14.51 -7.21 -17.47
C GLU A 17 -13.06 -7.01 -16.99
N SER A 18 -12.44 -8.08 -16.49
CA SER A 18 -11.05 -8.04 -16.05
C SER A 18 -10.14 -7.96 -17.26
N ASP A 19 -9.30 -6.94 -17.32
CA ASP A 19 -8.45 -6.69 -18.48
C ASP A 19 -7.10 -6.10 -18.06
N TYR A 20 -6.05 -6.50 -18.78
CA TYR A 20 -4.68 -6.08 -18.55
C TYR A 20 -4.09 -5.54 -19.84
N GLN A 21 -3.76 -4.24 -19.83
CA GLN A 21 -3.18 -3.57 -20.99
C GLN A 21 -1.83 -2.98 -20.61
N ASP A 22 -0.78 -3.47 -21.26
CA ASP A 22 0.55 -2.89 -21.17
C ASP A 22 0.75 -1.92 -22.33
N PHE A 23 0.63 -0.63 -22.04
CA PHE A 23 1.01 0.41 -22.99
C PHE A 23 2.51 0.66 -22.82
N ARG A 24 3.22 0.88 -23.93
CA ARG A 24 4.66 1.24 -23.92
C ARG A 24 5.02 2.42 -22.98
N VAL A 25 4.02 3.22 -22.58
CA VAL A 25 4.13 4.39 -21.70
C VAL A 25 3.46 4.20 -20.32
N GLY A 26 2.87 3.04 -20.01
CA GLY A 26 2.23 2.76 -18.73
C GLY A 26 1.38 1.49 -18.74
N ASN A 27 1.10 0.93 -17.56
CA ASN A 27 0.30 -0.28 -17.43
C ASN A 27 -1.10 0.02 -16.87
N ARG A 28 -2.14 -0.64 -17.39
CA ARG A 28 -3.52 -0.58 -16.89
C ARG A 28 -3.96 -2.00 -16.49
N ASN A 29 -4.37 -2.16 -15.24
CA ASN A 29 -4.90 -3.41 -14.70
C ASN A 29 -6.31 -3.19 -14.15
N ILE A 30 -7.31 -3.85 -14.75
CA ILE A 30 -8.72 -3.82 -14.34
C ILE A 30 -9.04 -5.12 -13.62
N SER A 31 -9.56 -5.03 -12.40
CA SER A 31 -10.01 -6.17 -11.61
C SER A 31 -11.46 -5.97 -11.21
N CYS A 32 -12.27 -7.01 -11.42
CA CYS A 32 -13.69 -7.03 -11.14
C CYS A 32 -13.98 -8.02 -10.01
N CYS A 33 -14.95 -7.67 -9.17
CA CYS A 33 -15.38 -8.47 -8.04
C CYS A 33 -16.83 -8.14 -7.68
N SER A 34 -17.53 -9.05 -6.99
CA SER A 34 -18.99 -8.97 -6.82
C SER A 34 -19.47 -8.78 -5.38
N SER A 35 -18.58 -8.77 -4.41
CA SER A 35 -18.93 -8.60 -3.00
C SER A 35 -18.82 -7.13 -2.56
N ASP A 36 -19.54 -6.74 -1.51
CA ASP A 36 -19.43 -5.38 -0.99
C ASP A 36 -17.98 -5.05 -0.59
N LEU A 37 -17.51 -3.85 -0.98
CA LEU A 37 -16.17 -3.33 -0.69
C LEU A 37 -15.00 -4.23 -1.17
N CYS A 38 -15.27 -5.17 -2.09
CA CYS A 38 -14.27 -6.11 -2.58
C CYS A 38 -13.15 -5.45 -3.40
N ASN A 39 -13.42 -4.30 -4.02
CA ASN A 39 -12.48 -3.56 -4.84
C ASN A 39 -11.45 -2.80 -3.97
N SER A 40 -10.87 -3.43 -2.96
CA SER A 40 -9.81 -2.88 -2.12
C SER A 40 -8.44 -3.01 -2.81
N ASN A 41 -7.55 -2.03 -2.63
CA ASN A 41 -6.17 -2.08 -3.13
C ASN A 41 -5.17 -1.97 -1.97
N ALA A 42 -4.03 -2.66 -2.09
CA ALA A 42 -2.95 -2.58 -1.10
C ALA A 42 -2.15 -1.27 -1.16
N ALA A 43 -2.48 -0.35 -2.08
CA ALA A 43 -1.73 0.87 -2.35
C ALA A 43 -1.65 1.87 -1.17
N GLY A 44 -2.48 1.69 -0.15
CA GLY A 44 -2.45 2.49 1.10
C GLY A 44 -2.06 1.71 2.35
N ASN A 45 -1.74 0.42 2.25
CA ASN A 45 -1.46 -0.40 3.42
C ASN A 45 0.01 -0.23 3.86
N VAL A 46 0.30 0.90 4.54
CA VAL A 46 1.52 1.03 5.34
C VAL A 46 1.38 0.12 6.56
N ARG A 47 1.87 -1.11 6.45
CA ARG A 47 1.89 -2.06 7.57
C ARG A 47 2.91 -1.56 8.59
N SER A 48 2.45 -0.83 9.61
CA SER A 48 3.31 -0.39 10.70
C SER A 48 3.86 -1.60 11.44
N SER A 49 5.19 -1.78 11.43
CA SER A 49 5.84 -2.86 12.15
C SER A 49 6.03 -2.45 13.60
N TYR A 50 5.18 -2.99 14.48
CA TYR A 50 5.29 -2.79 15.93
C TYR A 50 6.67 -3.20 16.48
N GLY A 51 7.34 -4.17 15.85
CA GLY A 51 8.69 -4.59 16.24
C GLY A 51 9.75 -3.51 15.99
N LEU A 52 9.65 -2.78 14.87
CA LEU A 52 10.55 -1.66 14.59
C LEU A 52 10.28 -0.49 15.54
N ALA A 53 9.01 -0.18 15.79
CA ALA A 53 8.63 0.87 16.74
C ALA A 53 9.12 0.56 18.17
N ALA A 54 8.98 -0.69 18.64
CA ALA A 54 9.46 -1.12 19.95
C ALA A 54 10.99 -1.10 20.04
N GLY A 55 11.71 -1.51 18.99
CA GLY A 55 13.17 -1.45 18.95
C GLY A 55 13.71 -0.02 19.01
N LEU A 56 13.09 0.91 18.29
CA LEU A 56 13.43 2.34 18.36
C LEU A 56 13.13 2.91 19.75
N ALA A 57 11.95 2.64 20.32
CA ALA A 57 11.61 3.12 21.66
C ALA A 57 12.55 2.55 22.73
N GLY A 58 12.90 1.25 22.65
CA GLY A 58 13.81 0.60 23.59
C GLY A 58 15.24 1.12 23.50
N SER A 59 15.77 1.36 22.29
CA SER A 59 17.11 1.91 22.10
C SER A 59 17.24 3.35 22.62
N VAL A 60 16.22 4.18 22.39
CA VAL A 60 16.12 5.54 22.94
C VAL A 60 16.04 5.49 24.47
N LEU A 61 15.17 4.64 25.02
CA LEU A 61 15.05 4.49 26.47
C LEU A 61 16.38 4.05 27.12
N TRP A 62 17.07 3.10 26.49
CA TRP A 62 18.36 2.61 26.97
C TRP A 62 19.44 3.69 26.99
N THR A 63 19.52 4.51 25.94
CA THR A 63 20.48 5.63 25.90
C THR A 63 20.22 6.66 27.00
N PHE A 64 18.95 7.01 27.24
CA PHE A 64 18.61 7.92 28.34
C PHE A 64 18.94 7.33 29.71
N LEU A 65 18.61 6.06 29.95
CA LEU A 65 18.93 5.40 31.22
C LEU A 65 20.45 5.27 31.43
N HIS A 66 21.19 4.95 30.38
CA HIS A 66 22.64 4.82 30.43
C HIS A 66 23.34 6.17 30.67
N SER A 67 22.81 7.27 30.12
CA SER A 67 23.35 8.62 30.34
C SER A 67 23.05 9.22 31.73
N ARG A 68 22.22 8.54 32.54
CA ARG A 68 21.82 8.96 33.89
C ARG A 68 22.46 8.12 35.01
N LEU A 69 23.16 7.04 34.65
CA LEU A 69 23.99 6.20 35.53
C LEU A 69 25.45 6.64 35.42
#